data_AF-A0AAN6X7U9-F1
#
_entry.id   AF-A0AAN6X7U9-F1
#
_cell.length_a   1.000
_cell.length_b   1.000
_cell.length_c   1.000
_cell.angle_alpha   90.00
_cell.angle_beta   90.00
_cell.angle_gamma   90.00
#
_symmetry.space_group_name_H-M   'P 1'
#
loop_
_entity.id
_entity.type
_entity.pdbx_description
1 polymer ?
#
loop_
_entity_poly.entity_id
_entity_poly.type
_entity_poly.pdbx_seq_one_letter_code
_entity_poly.pdbx_strand_id
1 'polypeptide(L)'
;MARETTEKTALTMKAITASLSPRDIANAREVSDLLLKIYQTLIHMQYLPADLLTPGPHDLTHLFPLFQELQLAPQIIYLYSILPYVSSHCHDFYQGGYFADFRVKREVEDGRNTMYCDDRREQMRPWMTPLSLLCNHMCVLFYDARRHRIGIFDQCDGWTRDRGLKGEEGGRTELRTVDELEAGGDSDGSDSGAANNDSDSEENERRPQKKQKRDGGHPRLGCGSKGPNIYDDMPSRPAGDVLRDILREYETLEEVPWVYEHGGGGDWPEGVKSLFFKHGWPRADFAVEAFNIDRMRLAALEDIQYRAEEPFRVVEREMSWVDRESPNSPEVLLLKRQIATAETPDEEWLARYQLWQKEQQFQSARKALKKAEAERDRLCPDGKKPGDDPKDTIMLEIRKWRQDIARKEESIANDTEQAEMLAAGLMGSHAPTLKSMTKRIEESKTQLELLQKVLKACEKDAERLCPGMEELPVEDEDSKRISLFHNRAFAVNCHQESIEDIEGFMARVPKVCTKTMELLDGEIERLKESIKHSHQWWDRHDEAIKEAEQRKEALAAIKKEAAKVEG
;
A
#
# COMPACT_ATOMS: atom_id res chain seq x y z
N MET A 1 41.01 46.47 -14.89
CA MET A 1 39.77 45.68 -14.92
C MET A 1 39.26 45.55 -13.49
N ALA A 2 38.30 46.38 -13.10
CA ALA A 2 37.67 46.31 -11.79
C ALA A 2 36.70 45.12 -11.80
N ARG A 3 36.92 44.15 -10.90
CA ARG A 3 35.92 43.13 -10.58
C ARG A 3 34.82 43.84 -9.79
N GLU A 4 33.70 44.14 -10.44
CA GLU A 4 32.46 44.45 -9.72
C GLU A 4 32.10 43.24 -8.85
N THR A 5 32.40 43.34 -7.56
CA THR A 5 31.75 42.55 -6.52
C THR A 5 30.29 42.95 -6.51
N THR A 6 29.48 42.26 -7.30
CA THR A 6 28.03 42.28 -7.16
C THR A 6 27.73 41.71 -5.78
N GLU A 7 27.40 42.58 -4.83
CA GLU A 7 26.76 42.18 -3.58
C GLU A 7 25.53 41.36 -3.98
N LYS A 8 25.57 40.04 -3.74
CA LYS A 8 24.39 39.20 -3.85
C LYS A 8 23.41 39.67 -2.79
N THR A 9 22.46 40.52 -3.19
CA THR A 9 21.35 40.95 -2.33
C THR A 9 20.73 39.70 -1.72
N ALA A 10 20.73 39.62 -0.38
CA ALA A 10 20.15 38.49 0.32
C ALA A 10 18.66 38.36 -0.09
N LEU A 11 18.27 37.16 -0.54
CA LEU A 11 16.88 36.87 -0.85
C LEU A 11 16.06 36.99 0.44
N THR A 12 14.98 37.77 0.41
CA THR A 12 14.06 37.95 1.55
C THR A 12 12.62 37.90 1.08
N MET A 13 11.68 37.47 1.93
CA MET A 13 10.23 37.48 1.57
C MET A 13 9.74 38.88 1.20
N LYS A 14 10.30 39.93 1.81
CA LYS A 14 9.96 41.32 1.49
C LYS A 14 10.38 41.67 0.06
N ALA A 15 11.60 41.30 -0.34
CA ALA A 15 12.09 41.52 -1.70
C ALA A 15 11.33 40.69 -2.74
N ILE A 16 11.02 39.42 -2.42
CA ILE A 16 10.20 38.54 -3.26
C ILE A 16 8.83 39.16 -3.51
N THR A 17 8.09 39.46 -2.44
CA THR A 17 6.73 40.04 -2.55
C THR A 17 6.76 41.39 -3.29
N ALA A 18 7.77 42.22 -3.06
CA ALA A 18 7.90 43.51 -3.77
C ALA A 18 8.18 43.36 -5.27
N SER A 19 8.73 42.22 -5.71
CA SER A 19 8.99 41.93 -7.12
C SER A 19 7.77 41.38 -7.87
N LEU A 20 6.71 40.99 -7.16
CA LEU A 20 5.51 40.39 -7.73
C LEU A 20 4.49 41.44 -8.17
N SER A 21 3.85 41.19 -9.30
CA SER A 21 2.69 41.98 -9.71
C SER A 21 1.46 41.63 -8.86
N PRO A 22 0.45 42.52 -8.79
CA PRO A 22 -0.82 42.19 -8.15
C PRO A 22 -1.48 40.93 -8.72
N ARG A 23 -1.28 40.67 -10.02
CA ARG A 23 -1.77 39.46 -10.70
C ARG A 23 -1.06 38.20 -10.21
N ASP A 24 0.25 38.24 -10.04
CA ASP A 24 1.01 37.08 -9.51
C ASP A 24 0.52 36.72 -8.10
N ILE A 25 0.31 37.73 -7.25
CA ILE A 25 -0.20 37.55 -5.89
C ILE A 25 -1.62 36.97 -5.92
N ALA A 26 -2.51 37.49 -6.78
CA ALA A 26 -3.87 36.99 -6.91
C ALA A 26 -3.91 35.54 -7.40
N ASN A 27 -3.12 35.20 -8.42
CA ASN A 27 -3.00 33.85 -8.96
C ASN A 27 -2.51 32.85 -7.90
N ALA A 28 -1.48 33.22 -7.13
CA ALA A 28 -0.96 32.35 -6.07
C ALA A 28 -1.98 32.14 -4.95
N ARG A 29 -2.72 33.19 -4.58
CA ARG A 29 -3.81 33.10 -3.60
C ARG A 29 -4.95 32.22 -4.09
N GLU A 30 -5.38 32.34 -5.35
CA GLU A 30 -6.44 31.49 -5.90
C GLU A 30 -6.05 30.00 -5.81
N VAL A 31 -4.83 29.63 -6.19
CA VAL A 31 -4.33 28.24 -6.07
C VAL A 31 -4.31 27.79 -4.61
N SER A 32 -3.78 28.62 -3.72
CA SER A 32 -3.67 28.31 -2.29
C SER A 32 -5.05 28.14 -1.63
N ASP A 33 -5.99 29.03 -1.93
CA ASP A 33 -7.33 29.02 -1.35
C ASP A 33 -8.15 27.82 -1.85
N LEU A 34 -8.00 27.45 -3.14
CA LEU A 34 -8.66 26.27 -3.70
C LEU A 34 -8.07 24.96 -3.16
N LEU A 35 -6.75 24.84 -3.05
CA LEU A 35 -6.12 23.69 -2.39
C LEU A 35 -6.55 23.58 -0.92
N LEU A 36 -6.66 24.71 -0.21
CA LEU A 36 -7.12 24.71 1.18
C LEU A 36 -8.56 24.18 1.27
N LYS A 37 -9.44 24.59 0.36
CA LYS A 37 -10.82 24.08 0.29
C LYS A 37 -10.86 22.58 -0.04
N ILE A 38 -10.01 22.11 -0.97
CA ILE A 38 -9.90 20.68 -1.26
C ILE A 38 -9.47 19.90 -0.01
N TYR A 39 -8.42 20.35 0.69
CA TYR A 39 -7.95 19.65 1.89
C TYR A 39 -8.96 19.71 3.03
N GLN A 40 -9.67 20.83 3.20
CA GLN A 40 -10.80 20.93 4.13
C GLN A 40 -11.95 19.98 3.76
N THR A 41 -12.20 19.79 2.48
CA THR A 41 -13.19 18.82 1.98
C THR A 41 -12.76 17.40 2.34
N LEU A 42 -11.48 17.05 2.13
CA LEU A 42 -10.93 15.76 2.55
C LEU A 42 -11.01 15.52 4.07
N ILE A 43 -10.82 16.56 4.88
CA ILE A 43 -11.05 16.51 6.33
C ILE A 43 -12.53 16.27 6.65
N HIS A 44 -13.44 16.98 5.97
CA HIS A 44 -14.88 16.80 6.12
C HIS A 44 -15.32 15.38 5.73
N MET A 45 -14.70 14.80 4.71
CA MET A 45 -14.89 13.40 4.30
C MET A 45 -14.32 12.38 5.30
N GLN A 46 -13.60 12.82 6.33
CA GLN A 46 -12.83 11.97 7.26
C GLN A 46 -11.69 11.19 6.60
N TYR A 47 -11.21 11.68 5.45
CA TYR A 47 -10.02 11.13 4.82
C TYR A 47 -8.75 11.59 5.55
N LEU A 48 -8.68 12.89 5.85
CA LEU A 48 -7.56 13.48 6.58
C LEU A 48 -7.97 13.87 8.00
N PRO A 49 -7.16 13.56 9.02
CA PRO A 49 -7.28 14.19 10.32
C PRO A 49 -7.03 15.70 10.23
N ALA A 50 -7.82 16.49 10.96
CA ALA A 50 -7.77 17.94 10.89
C ALA A 50 -6.45 18.54 11.40
N ASP A 51 -5.78 17.87 12.34
CA ASP A 51 -4.52 18.29 12.94
C ASP A 51 -3.32 18.15 11.99
N LEU A 52 -3.46 17.41 10.88
CA LEU A 52 -2.41 17.28 9.88
C LEU A 52 -2.36 18.50 8.94
N LEU A 53 -3.43 19.29 8.85
CA LEU A 53 -3.49 20.45 7.97
C LEU A 53 -2.91 21.70 8.64
N THR A 54 -1.82 22.23 8.09
CA THR A 54 -1.24 23.52 8.47
C THR A 54 -1.51 24.56 7.39
N PRO A 55 -2.39 25.56 7.63
CA PRO A 55 -2.58 26.66 6.70
C PRO A 55 -1.36 27.59 6.69
N GLY A 56 -1.12 28.27 5.56
CA GLY A 56 -0.10 29.33 5.48
C GLY A 56 -0.50 30.63 6.18
N PRO A 57 0.39 31.63 6.25
CA PRO A 57 1.74 31.62 5.67
C PRO A 57 2.80 30.92 6.54
N HIS A 58 3.87 30.45 5.90
CA HIS A 58 4.99 29.73 6.53
C HIS A 58 6.31 30.51 6.43
N ASP A 59 7.17 30.36 7.44
CA ASP A 59 8.55 30.86 7.37
C ASP A 59 9.44 29.86 6.62
N LEU A 60 9.98 30.31 5.48
CA LEU A 60 10.85 29.52 4.60
C LEU A 60 12.27 30.08 4.55
N THR A 61 12.65 30.96 5.49
CA THR A 61 13.93 31.66 5.46
C THR A 61 15.12 30.68 5.43
N HIS A 62 15.01 29.52 6.09
CA HIS A 62 16.03 28.47 6.07
C HIS A 62 16.24 27.82 4.70
N LEU A 63 15.26 27.92 3.79
CA LEU A 63 15.33 27.34 2.43
C LEU A 63 15.78 28.34 1.36
N PHE A 64 15.93 29.63 1.68
CA PHE A 64 16.34 30.63 0.69
C PHE A 64 17.65 30.32 -0.04
N PRO A 65 18.70 29.77 0.62
CA PRO A 65 19.90 29.34 -0.10
C PRO A 65 19.59 28.28 -1.17
N LEU A 66 18.72 27.32 -0.86
CA LEU A 66 18.29 26.30 -1.81
C LEU A 66 17.46 26.92 -2.95
N PHE A 67 16.54 27.85 -2.65
CA PHE A 67 15.74 28.51 -3.69
C PHE A 67 16.59 29.32 -4.66
N GLN A 68 17.65 29.97 -4.17
CA GLN A 68 18.63 30.66 -5.01
C GLN A 68 19.45 29.67 -5.86
N GLU A 69 19.87 28.55 -5.28
CA GLU A 69 20.58 27.47 -5.99
C GLU A 69 19.73 26.89 -7.12
N LEU A 70 18.44 26.62 -6.84
CA LEU A 70 17.46 26.10 -7.79
C LEU A 70 16.87 27.18 -8.73
N GLN A 71 17.30 28.45 -8.57
CA GLN A 71 16.85 29.59 -9.35
C GLN A 71 15.33 29.76 -9.39
N LEU A 72 14.62 29.38 -8.32
CA LEU A 72 13.16 29.41 -8.29
C LEU A 72 12.65 30.83 -8.54
N ALA A 73 11.61 30.93 -9.37
CA ALA A 73 10.99 32.21 -9.67
C ALA A 73 10.30 32.78 -8.42
N PRO A 74 10.28 34.12 -8.23
CA PRO A 74 9.62 34.75 -7.09
C PRO A 74 8.17 34.30 -6.89
N GLN A 75 7.44 34.00 -7.98
CA GLN A 75 6.06 33.50 -7.94
C GLN A 75 5.96 32.15 -7.21
N ILE A 76 6.90 31.24 -7.46
CA ILE A 76 6.91 29.90 -6.85
C ILE A 76 7.30 29.99 -5.38
N ILE A 77 8.30 30.81 -5.04
CA ILE A 77 8.72 30.99 -3.64
C ILE A 77 7.58 31.61 -2.82
N TYR A 78 6.88 32.60 -3.37
CA TYR A 78 5.72 33.19 -2.72
C TYR A 78 4.58 32.17 -2.57
N LEU A 79 4.29 31.38 -3.61
CA LEU A 79 3.29 30.30 -3.53
C LEU A 79 3.63 29.33 -2.40
N TYR A 80 4.86 28.82 -2.35
CA TYR A 80 5.30 27.92 -1.27
C TYR A 80 5.09 28.50 0.13
N SER A 81 5.23 29.82 0.28
CA SER A 81 5.04 30.46 1.58
C SER A 81 3.57 30.51 2.02
N ILE A 82 2.60 30.39 1.10
CA ILE A 82 1.16 30.51 1.43
C ILE A 82 0.38 29.21 1.29
N LEU A 83 0.92 28.21 0.58
CA LEU A 83 0.26 26.92 0.38
C LEU A 83 -0.18 26.29 1.72
N PRO A 84 -1.36 25.66 1.76
CA PRO A 84 -1.67 24.74 2.85
C PRO A 84 -0.83 23.47 2.72
N TYR A 85 -0.33 22.95 3.84
CA TYR A 85 0.45 21.72 3.87
C TYR A 85 -0.21 20.67 4.75
N VAL A 86 -0.12 19.40 4.35
CA VAL A 86 -0.60 18.25 5.11
C VAL A 86 0.62 17.47 5.60
N SER A 87 0.78 17.32 6.91
CA SER A 87 1.90 16.59 7.51
C SER A 87 1.67 15.08 7.53
N SER A 88 1.32 14.49 6.39
CA SER A 88 1.14 13.05 6.22
C SER A 88 1.91 12.54 5.02
N HIS A 89 2.65 11.45 5.22
CA HIS A 89 3.29 10.68 4.16
C HIS A 89 2.57 9.36 3.88
N CYS A 90 1.45 9.10 4.55
CA CYS A 90 0.70 7.83 4.43
C CYS A 90 -0.64 7.98 3.71
N HIS A 91 -0.98 9.19 3.26
CA HIS A 91 -2.21 9.45 2.53
C HIS A 91 -1.89 9.83 1.10
N ASP A 92 -2.60 9.20 0.18
CA ASP A 92 -2.62 9.59 -1.21
C ASP A 92 -3.53 10.82 -1.38
N PHE A 93 -3.18 11.62 -2.36
CA PHE A 93 -3.92 12.75 -2.86
C PHE A 93 -4.48 12.38 -4.24
N TYR A 94 -5.11 13.36 -4.89
CA TYR A 94 -5.83 13.22 -6.13
C TYR A 94 -5.12 12.32 -7.16
N GLN A 95 -5.86 11.31 -7.66
CA GLN A 95 -5.38 10.31 -8.62
C GLN A 95 -4.06 9.63 -8.20
N GLY A 96 -3.93 9.36 -6.90
CA GLY A 96 -2.83 8.62 -6.29
C GLY A 96 -1.54 9.40 -6.10
N GLY A 97 -1.48 10.71 -6.38
CA GLY A 97 -0.29 11.53 -6.03
C GLY A 97 -0.10 11.65 -4.52
N TYR A 98 0.99 12.23 -4.02
CA TYR A 98 1.17 12.55 -2.60
C TYR A 98 0.96 14.05 -2.32
N PHE A 99 0.62 14.38 -1.07
CA PHE A 99 0.64 15.77 -0.59
C PHE A 99 2.08 16.29 -0.61
N ALA A 100 2.32 17.41 -1.30
CA ALA A 100 3.62 18.06 -1.32
C ALA A 100 3.79 19.01 -0.12
N ASP A 101 4.92 18.94 0.57
CA ASP A 101 5.36 19.83 1.67
C ASP A 101 6.71 20.50 1.35
N PHE A 102 6.63 21.67 0.72
CA PHE A 102 7.81 22.45 0.35
C PHE A 102 8.45 23.23 1.50
N ARG A 103 8.04 22.99 2.76
CA ARG A 103 8.82 23.38 3.95
C ARG A 103 9.98 22.43 4.18
N VAL A 104 9.94 21.24 3.57
CA VAL A 104 10.96 20.20 3.65
C VAL A 104 11.93 20.32 2.47
N LYS A 105 13.23 20.44 2.77
CA LYS A 105 14.29 20.60 1.77
C LYS A 105 14.24 19.54 0.67
N ARG A 106 14.07 18.28 1.06
CA ARG A 106 14.04 17.13 0.14
C ARG A 106 12.90 17.24 -0.87
N GLU A 107 11.71 17.63 -0.43
CA GLU A 107 10.53 17.72 -1.31
C GLU A 107 10.63 18.87 -2.32
N VAL A 108 11.31 19.96 -1.96
CA VAL A 108 11.68 21.01 -2.91
C VAL A 108 12.60 20.47 -4.01
N GLU A 109 13.58 19.63 -3.64
CA GLU A 109 14.53 19.02 -4.58
C GLU A 109 13.84 17.96 -5.46
N ASP A 110 13.14 17.01 -4.85
CA ASP A 110 12.42 15.93 -5.53
C ASP A 110 11.33 16.51 -6.46
N GLY A 111 10.68 17.60 -6.04
CA GLY A 111 9.72 18.34 -6.85
C GLY A 111 10.30 19.04 -8.08
N ARG A 112 11.63 19.07 -8.31
CA ARG A 112 12.23 19.56 -9.56
C ARG A 112 12.38 18.48 -10.62
N ASN A 113 12.39 17.21 -10.19
CA ASN A 113 12.48 16.04 -11.05
C ASN A 113 11.43 15.01 -10.64
N THR A 114 10.16 15.43 -10.64
CA THR A 114 9.07 14.63 -10.07
C THR A 114 8.88 13.30 -10.78
N MET A 115 9.18 13.21 -12.07
CA MET A 115 9.09 11.97 -12.86
C MET A 115 10.38 11.13 -12.86
N TYR A 116 11.40 11.52 -12.07
CA TYR A 116 12.71 10.85 -12.01
C TYR A 116 13.42 10.71 -13.37
N CYS A 117 13.25 11.69 -14.25
CA CYS A 117 13.87 11.71 -15.56
C CYS A 117 15.39 11.92 -15.46
N ASP A 118 16.14 11.14 -16.24
CA ASP A 118 17.60 11.31 -16.37
C ASP A 118 17.93 12.53 -17.25
N ASP A 119 17.07 12.87 -18.22
CA ASP A 119 17.28 14.02 -19.08
C ASP A 119 16.92 15.32 -18.36
N ARG A 120 17.91 16.21 -18.27
CA ARG A 120 17.75 17.57 -17.74
C ARG A 120 16.72 18.40 -18.50
N ARG A 121 16.46 18.10 -19.78
CA ARG A 121 15.43 18.77 -20.59
C ARG A 121 14.01 18.37 -20.18
N GLU A 122 13.86 17.36 -19.34
CA GLU A 122 12.60 16.87 -18.78
C GLU A 122 12.40 17.27 -17.31
N GLN A 123 13.34 18.03 -16.74
CA GLN A 123 13.19 18.63 -15.41
C GLN A 123 12.33 19.90 -15.47
N MET A 124 11.70 20.24 -14.35
CA MET A 124 10.76 21.36 -14.31
C MET A 124 11.45 22.72 -14.47
N ARG A 125 10.75 23.66 -15.13
CA ARG A 125 11.21 25.04 -15.24
C ARG A 125 11.18 25.76 -13.88
N PRO A 126 12.01 26.80 -13.66
CA PRO A 126 12.05 27.49 -12.37
C PRO A 126 10.78 28.24 -11.96
N TRP A 127 9.86 28.50 -12.92
CA TRP A 127 8.55 29.11 -12.70
C TRP A 127 7.40 28.10 -12.64
N MET A 128 7.71 26.81 -12.62
CA MET A 128 6.74 25.74 -12.47
C MET A 128 6.94 25.03 -11.14
N THR A 129 5.91 24.39 -10.62
CA THR A 129 6.03 23.51 -9.46
C THR A 129 4.97 22.44 -9.43
N PRO A 130 5.22 21.23 -8.90
CA PRO A 130 4.14 20.29 -8.72
C PRO A 130 3.31 20.72 -7.49
N LEU A 131 2.00 20.49 -7.54
CA LEU A 131 1.09 20.69 -6.41
C LEU A 131 0.82 19.36 -5.67
N SER A 132 1.22 18.24 -6.26
CA SER A 132 1.26 16.91 -5.67
C SER A 132 2.60 16.25 -6.01
N LEU A 133 3.17 15.45 -5.13
CA LEU A 133 4.36 14.67 -5.45
C LEU A 133 3.96 13.33 -6.07
N LEU A 134 4.91 12.67 -6.72
CA LEU A 134 4.69 11.36 -7.29
C LEU A 134 4.72 10.28 -6.20
N CYS A 135 3.68 9.43 -6.19
CA CYS A 135 3.61 8.15 -5.48
C CYS A 135 3.67 7.01 -6.50
N ASN A 136 4.07 5.81 -6.06
CA ASN A 136 4.02 4.49 -6.70
C ASN A 136 3.22 4.42 -8.03
N HIS A 137 3.75 5.03 -9.10
CA HIS A 137 3.21 5.00 -10.47
C HIS A 137 1.91 5.78 -10.76
N MET A 138 1.68 6.93 -10.11
CA MET A 138 0.42 7.67 -10.19
C MET A 138 0.53 9.08 -10.78
N CYS A 139 -0.51 9.91 -10.62
CA CYS A 139 -0.63 11.22 -11.28
C CYS A 139 0.03 12.36 -10.51
N VAL A 140 0.54 13.35 -11.24
CA VAL A 140 1.16 14.57 -10.72
C VAL A 140 0.46 15.81 -11.27
N LEU A 141 0.13 16.76 -10.39
CA LEU A 141 -0.41 18.07 -10.77
C LEU A 141 0.75 19.05 -10.97
N PHE A 142 1.01 19.48 -12.20
CA PHE A 142 2.05 20.47 -12.50
C PHE A 142 1.44 21.86 -12.67
N TYR A 143 1.86 22.82 -11.84
CA TYR A 143 1.46 24.22 -11.93
C TYR A 143 2.51 25.07 -12.66
N ASP A 144 2.08 25.80 -13.69
CA ASP A 144 2.86 26.85 -14.35
C ASP A 144 2.41 28.23 -13.87
N ALA A 145 3.26 28.91 -13.11
CA ALA A 145 2.94 30.23 -12.56
C ALA A 145 2.91 31.36 -13.61
N ARG A 146 3.60 31.21 -14.75
CA ARG A 146 3.60 32.22 -15.83
C ARG A 146 2.29 32.20 -16.60
N ARG A 147 1.80 31.01 -16.91
CA ARG A 147 0.55 30.82 -17.67
C ARG A 147 -0.67 30.74 -16.75
N HIS A 148 -0.45 30.51 -15.46
CA HIS A 148 -1.48 30.21 -14.46
C HIS A 148 -2.35 29.03 -14.89
N ARG A 149 -1.70 27.91 -15.19
CA ARG A 149 -2.32 26.68 -15.68
C ARG A 149 -1.82 25.47 -14.91
N ILE A 150 -2.66 24.44 -14.85
CA ILE A 150 -2.31 23.13 -14.29
C ILE A 150 -2.43 22.07 -15.39
N GLY A 151 -1.44 21.19 -15.48
CA GLY A 151 -1.52 19.92 -16.20
C GLY A 151 -1.50 18.74 -15.23
N ILE A 152 -2.14 17.64 -15.59
CA ILE A 152 -2.23 16.42 -14.77
C ILE A 152 -1.68 15.27 -15.60
N PHE A 153 -0.61 14.62 -15.16
CA PHE A 153 0.06 13.57 -15.93
C PHE A 153 0.34 12.34 -15.09
N ASP A 154 0.16 11.17 -15.71
CA ASP A 154 0.50 9.86 -15.19
C ASP A 154 1.98 9.55 -15.41
N GLN A 155 2.63 8.90 -14.44
CA GLN A 155 4.04 8.52 -14.58
C GLN A 155 4.28 7.39 -15.58
N CYS A 156 3.36 6.42 -15.68
CA CYS A 156 3.59 5.19 -16.44
C CYS A 156 3.52 5.41 -17.95
N ASP A 157 2.55 6.21 -18.41
CA ASP A 157 2.34 6.45 -19.83
C ASP A 157 2.68 7.89 -20.25
N GLY A 158 2.93 8.82 -19.32
CA GLY A 158 3.20 10.22 -19.63
C GLY A 158 1.98 10.97 -20.19
N TRP A 159 0.79 10.37 -20.12
CA TRP A 159 -0.42 10.93 -20.70
C TRP A 159 -1.14 11.82 -19.71
N THR A 160 -1.86 12.79 -20.28
CA THR A 160 -2.73 13.59 -19.44
C THR A 160 -3.88 12.75 -18.88
N ARG A 161 -4.07 12.84 -17.55
CA ARG A 161 -5.21 12.26 -16.83
C ARG A 161 -6.26 13.30 -16.48
N ASP A 162 -6.11 14.51 -17.01
CA ASP A 162 -7.08 15.58 -16.87
C ASP A 162 -8.38 15.23 -17.61
N ARG A 163 -9.44 14.96 -16.84
CA ARG A 163 -10.76 14.60 -17.36
C ARG A 163 -11.37 15.72 -18.22
N GLY A 164 -11.00 16.98 -17.97
CA GLY A 164 -11.47 18.15 -18.72
C GLY A 164 -10.79 18.36 -20.08
N LEU A 165 -9.77 17.57 -20.42
CA LEU A 165 -9.10 17.59 -21.73
C LEU A 165 -9.53 16.46 -22.65
N LYS A 166 -10.37 15.52 -22.19
CA LYS A 166 -10.89 14.43 -23.02
C LYS A 166 -11.87 14.99 -24.07
N GLY A 167 -11.44 15.09 -25.33
CA GLY A 167 -12.32 15.35 -26.48
C GLY A 167 -13.21 14.14 -26.82
N GLU A 168 -14.22 14.33 -27.68
CA GLU A 168 -15.21 13.31 -28.09
C GLU A 168 -14.63 12.05 -28.75
N GLU A 169 -13.33 12.03 -29.09
CA GLU A 169 -12.65 10.85 -29.64
C GLU A 169 -11.44 10.43 -28.79
N GLY A 170 -11.64 10.01 -27.53
CA GLY A 170 -10.67 9.18 -26.78
C GLY A 170 -9.20 9.64 -26.79
N GLY A 171 -8.95 10.93 -27.02
CA GLY A 171 -7.69 11.45 -27.51
C GLY A 171 -6.66 11.55 -26.39
N ARG A 172 -5.77 10.56 -26.35
CA ARG A 172 -4.57 10.54 -25.50
C ARG A 172 -3.70 11.73 -25.90
N THR A 173 -3.67 12.78 -25.06
CA THR A 173 -2.76 13.90 -25.28
C THR A 173 -1.50 13.65 -24.44
N GLU A 174 -0.45 13.20 -25.12
CA GLU A 174 0.83 12.82 -24.53
C GLU A 174 1.75 14.03 -24.35
N LEU A 175 2.64 13.98 -23.35
CA LEU A 175 3.78 14.90 -23.28
C LEU A 175 4.73 14.58 -24.44
N ARG A 176 4.97 15.56 -25.31
CA ARG A 176 5.93 15.39 -26.40
C ARG A 176 7.32 15.09 -25.83
N THR A 177 8.01 14.11 -26.41
CA THR A 177 9.39 13.83 -26.04
C THR A 177 10.30 14.96 -26.53
N VAL A 178 11.47 15.10 -25.91
CA VAL A 178 12.41 16.16 -26.30
C VAL A 178 12.89 15.98 -27.75
N ASP A 179 13.06 14.72 -28.18
CA ASP A 179 13.47 14.39 -29.54
C ASP A 179 12.42 14.82 -30.58
N GLU A 180 11.12 14.73 -30.26
CA GLU A 180 10.03 15.23 -31.11
C GLU A 180 10.02 16.75 -31.24
N LEU A 181 10.28 17.46 -30.13
CA LEU A 181 10.37 18.93 -30.12
C LEU A 181 11.55 19.43 -30.97
N GLU A 182 12.66 18.69 -30.97
CA GLU A 182 13.84 19.03 -31.77
C GLU A 182 13.68 18.65 -33.25
N ALA A 183 12.97 17.55 -33.56
CA ALA A 183 12.73 17.11 -34.94
C ALA A 183 11.75 18.02 -35.72
N GLY A 184 10.84 18.70 -35.03
CA GLY A 184 9.84 19.59 -35.64
C GLY A 184 10.38 20.96 -36.09
N GLY A 185 11.66 21.27 -35.86
CA GLY A 185 12.24 22.60 -36.08
C GLY A 185 12.68 22.93 -37.51
N ASP A 186 12.82 21.93 -38.40
CA ASP A 186 13.42 22.10 -39.74
C ASP A 186 12.61 21.41 -40.86
N SER A 187 11.32 21.72 -41.01
CA SER A 187 10.55 21.25 -42.18
C SER A 187 9.75 22.40 -42.83
N ASP A 188 10.48 23.24 -43.56
CA ASP A 188 9.95 23.97 -44.70
C ASP A 188 10.69 23.43 -45.93
N GLY A 189 10.04 22.53 -46.68
CA GLY A 189 10.68 21.83 -47.78
C GLY A 189 9.91 20.63 -48.31
N SER A 190 8.97 20.91 -49.21
CA SER A 190 8.49 20.02 -50.28
C SER A 190 9.55 19.05 -50.81
N ASP A 191 9.27 17.74 -50.88
CA ASP A 191 9.13 17.04 -52.17
C ASP A 191 8.56 15.60 -51.99
N SER A 192 7.77 15.25 -53.00
CA SER A 192 7.18 13.96 -53.33
C SER A 192 8.20 12.81 -53.53
N GLY A 193 7.78 11.57 -53.30
CA GLY A 193 8.55 10.41 -53.75
C GLY A 193 8.11 9.07 -53.17
N ALA A 194 7.55 8.23 -54.03
CA ALA A 194 6.93 6.94 -53.74
C ALA A 194 7.90 5.79 -53.40
N ALA A 195 7.36 4.84 -52.63
CA ALA A 195 7.41 3.38 -52.81
C ALA A 195 8.66 2.54 -52.43
N ASN A 196 8.34 1.50 -51.64
CA ASN A 196 8.75 0.08 -51.69
C ASN A 196 9.76 -0.48 -50.66
N ASN A 197 9.23 -1.48 -49.94
CA ASN A 197 9.74 -2.82 -49.61
C ASN A 197 10.89 -3.05 -48.61
N ASP A 198 10.52 -3.85 -47.60
CA ASP A 198 11.15 -5.09 -47.11
C ASP A 198 12.67 -5.15 -47.00
N SER A 199 13.14 -5.29 -45.75
CA SER A 199 14.15 -6.28 -45.38
C SER A 199 14.30 -6.36 -43.86
N ASP A 200 14.00 -7.55 -43.32
CA ASP A 200 14.48 -8.01 -42.02
C ASP A 200 16.00 -7.87 -41.92
N SER A 201 16.48 -7.21 -40.87
CA SER A 201 17.83 -7.39 -40.35
C SER A 201 17.88 -6.88 -38.91
N GLU A 202 17.80 -7.80 -37.96
CA GLU A 202 18.23 -7.60 -36.58
C GLU A 202 19.75 -7.39 -36.56
N GLU A 203 20.18 -6.13 -36.60
CA GLU A 203 21.56 -5.78 -36.27
C GLU A 203 21.54 -4.72 -35.15
N ASN A 204 21.92 -5.19 -33.97
CA ASN A 204 22.07 -4.43 -32.74
C ASN A 204 23.29 -3.50 -32.86
N GLU A 205 23.17 -2.47 -33.70
CA GLU A 205 24.14 -1.38 -33.78
C GLU A 205 23.99 -0.49 -32.55
N ARG A 206 24.92 -0.68 -31.62
CA ARG A 206 25.21 0.29 -30.54
C ARG A 206 25.51 1.65 -31.16
N ARG A 207 24.48 2.48 -31.28
CA ARG A 207 24.60 3.89 -31.68
C ARG A 207 25.68 4.56 -30.82
N PRO A 208 26.66 5.25 -31.42
CA PRO A 208 27.67 5.98 -30.68
C PRO A 208 26.99 7.11 -29.91
N GLN A 209 26.99 7.02 -28.58
CA GLN A 209 26.59 8.11 -27.70
C GLN A 209 27.46 9.33 -28.02
N LYS A 210 26.89 10.32 -28.73
CA LYS A 210 27.50 11.64 -28.88
C LYS A 210 27.79 12.15 -27.47
N LYS A 211 29.07 12.27 -27.12
CA LYS A 211 29.53 12.96 -25.91
C LYS A 211 28.97 14.38 -25.94
N GLN A 212 27.81 14.59 -25.32
CA GLN A 212 27.30 15.92 -25.03
C GLN A 212 28.38 16.63 -24.22
N LYS A 213 28.80 17.80 -24.71
CA LYS A 213 29.62 18.73 -23.93
C LYS A 213 28.87 18.97 -22.62
N ARG A 214 29.53 18.63 -21.51
CA ARG A 214 29.04 18.96 -20.17
C ARG A 214 29.08 20.48 -20.02
N ASP A 215 28.00 21.14 -20.42
CA ASP A 215 27.74 22.51 -20.04
C ASP A 215 27.67 22.56 -18.52
N GLY A 216 28.40 23.51 -17.91
CA GLY A 216 28.60 23.64 -16.47
C GLY A 216 27.35 24.05 -15.67
N GLY A 217 26.17 23.61 -16.08
CA GLY A 217 24.93 23.76 -15.32
C GLY A 217 24.90 22.79 -14.13
N HIS A 218 24.32 23.25 -13.02
CA HIS A 218 24.13 22.44 -11.81
C HIS A 218 23.39 21.12 -12.12
N PRO A 219 23.76 19.97 -11.51
CA PRO A 219 23.14 18.67 -11.76
C PRO A 219 21.62 18.59 -11.67
N ARG A 220 21.01 19.54 -10.94
CA ARG A 220 19.59 19.52 -10.53
C ARG A 220 18.75 20.66 -11.14
N LEU A 221 19.29 21.39 -12.13
CA LEU A 221 18.66 22.60 -12.70
C LEU A 221 18.03 22.41 -14.08
N GLY A 222 17.95 21.17 -14.58
CA GLY A 222 17.56 20.92 -15.95
C GLY A 222 18.44 21.66 -16.96
N CYS A 223 17.91 21.94 -18.16
CA CYS A 223 18.47 22.90 -19.12
C CYS A 223 18.24 24.38 -18.71
N GLY A 224 17.80 24.64 -17.48
CA GLY A 224 17.50 25.98 -16.99
C GLY A 224 16.30 26.61 -17.72
N SER A 225 16.43 27.90 -18.09
CA SER A 225 15.38 28.68 -18.77
C SER A 225 15.50 28.73 -20.29
N LYS A 226 16.42 27.97 -20.89
CA LYS A 226 16.74 27.99 -22.33
C LYS A 226 16.55 26.60 -22.97
N GLY A 227 16.32 26.57 -24.28
CA GLY A 227 16.09 25.36 -25.07
C GLY A 227 14.67 24.80 -24.93
N PRO A 228 14.28 23.81 -25.74
CA PRO A 228 12.99 23.13 -25.62
C PRO A 228 12.89 22.33 -24.30
N ASN A 229 11.68 22.18 -23.78
CA ASN A 229 11.36 21.37 -22.61
C ASN A 229 9.96 20.79 -22.76
N ILE A 230 9.78 19.55 -22.28
CA ILE A 230 8.53 18.79 -22.44
C ILE A 230 7.31 19.50 -21.83
N TYR A 231 7.52 20.39 -20.85
CA TYR A 231 6.42 21.07 -20.18
C TYR A 231 6.02 22.41 -20.84
N ASP A 232 6.82 22.95 -21.76
CA ASP A 232 6.53 24.25 -22.37
C ASP A 232 5.21 24.22 -23.15
N ASP A 233 4.89 23.08 -23.78
CA ASP A 233 3.66 22.81 -24.52
C ASP A 233 2.72 21.81 -23.81
N MET A 234 2.87 21.65 -22.49
CA MET A 234 2.09 20.64 -21.76
C MET A 234 0.56 20.85 -21.92
N PRO A 235 -0.19 19.78 -22.19
CA PRO A 235 -1.64 19.80 -22.08
C PRO A 235 -2.06 20.30 -20.70
N SER A 236 -2.81 21.39 -20.66
CA SER A 236 -3.12 22.08 -19.41
C SER A 236 -4.40 22.91 -19.52
N ARG A 237 -4.99 23.28 -18.38
CA ARG A 237 -6.17 24.15 -18.27
C ARG A 237 -5.94 25.27 -17.26
N PRO A 238 -6.75 26.34 -17.23
CA PRO A 238 -6.62 27.37 -16.20
C PRO A 238 -6.61 26.77 -14.80
N ALA A 239 -5.66 27.17 -13.96
CA ALA A 239 -5.40 26.52 -12.68
C ALA A 239 -6.63 26.49 -11.76
N GLY A 240 -7.36 27.62 -11.70
CA GLY A 240 -8.59 27.71 -10.92
C GLY A 240 -9.67 26.73 -11.38
N ASP A 241 -9.80 26.46 -12.68
CA ASP A 241 -10.81 25.55 -13.22
C ASP A 241 -10.48 24.10 -12.88
N VAL A 242 -9.21 23.71 -13.01
CA VAL A 242 -8.74 22.37 -12.63
C VAL A 242 -9.02 22.10 -11.15
N LEU A 243 -8.64 23.02 -10.26
CA LEU A 243 -8.83 22.81 -8.82
C LEU A 243 -10.31 22.84 -8.41
N ARG A 244 -11.15 23.65 -9.09
CA ARG A 244 -12.61 23.62 -8.88
C ARG A 244 -13.23 22.32 -9.36
N ASP A 245 -12.74 21.74 -10.46
CA ASP A 245 -13.17 20.43 -10.92
C ASP A 245 -12.80 19.34 -9.91
N ILE A 246 -11.56 19.34 -9.41
CA ILE A 246 -11.11 18.39 -8.37
C ILE A 246 -11.99 18.50 -7.11
N LEU A 247 -12.28 19.72 -6.67
CA LEU A 247 -13.19 19.95 -5.54
C LEU A 247 -14.57 19.36 -5.83
N ARG A 248 -15.15 19.65 -7.00
CA ARG A 248 -16.45 19.10 -7.43
C ARG A 248 -16.40 17.58 -7.46
N GLU A 249 -15.34 16.97 -7.96
CA GLU A 249 -15.22 15.52 -8.07
C GLU A 249 -15.23 14.82 -6.70
N TYR A 250 -14.62 15.42 -5.67
CA TYR A 250 -14.77 14.94 -4.29
C TYR A 250 -16.19 15.18 -3.75
N GLU A 251 -16.81 16.32 -4.04
CA GLU A 251 -18.18 16.63 -3.61
C GLU A 251 -19.22 15.68 -4.27
N THR A 252 -19.02 15.32 -5.54
CA THR A 252 -19.89 14.39 -6.29
C THR A 252 -19.49 12.92 -6.14
N LEU A 253 -18.38 12.65 -5.44
CA LEU A 253 -17.81 11.31 -5.25
C LEU A 253 -17.51 10.63 -6.60
N GLU A 254 -17.05 11.41 -7.58
CA GLU A 254 -16.43 10.96 -8.83
C GLU A 254 -14.94 10.65 -8.65
N GLU A 255 -14.35 11.16 -7.57
CA GLU A 255 -13.00 10.89 -7.12
C GLU A 255 -13.02 10.63 -5.61
N VAL A 256 -12.21 9.68 -5.15
CA VAL A 256 -12.00 9.44 -3.72
C VAL A 256 -10.58 8.95 -3.47
N PRO A 257 -9.95 9.47 -2.41
CA PRO A 257 -8.55 9.18 -2.17
C PRO A 257 -8.28 7.73 -1.67
N TRP A 258 -9.26 7.05 -1.04
CA TRP A 258 -9.10 5.66 -0.57
C TRP A 258 -8.84 4.64 -1.67
N VAL A 259 -9.24 4.94 -2.92
CA VAL A 259 -9.06 4.04 -4.07
C VAL A 259 -7.58 3.80 -4.37
N TYR A 260 -6.70 4.68 -3.93
CA TYR A 260 -5.28 4.59 -4.24
C TYR A 260 -4.44 4.03 -3.08
N GLU A 261 -5.01 4.02 -1.87
CA GLU A 261 -4.31 3.53 -0.69
C GLU A 261 -3.92 2.06 -0.91
N HIS A 262 -2.63 1.76 -0.76
CA HIS A 262 -2.01 0.44 -1.03
C HIS A 262 -1.76 0.09 -2.50
N GLY A 263 -1.78 1.07 -3.41
CA GLY A 263 -1.20 0.93 -4.75
C GLY A 263 -2.03 0.13 -5.75
N GLY A 264 -3.32 -0.07 -5.48
CA GLY A 264 -4.25 -0.69 -6.42
C GLY A 264 -5.37 0.28 -6.74
N GLY A 265 -5.41 0.85 -7.95
CA GLY A 265 -6.51 1.69 -8.43
C GLY A 265 -7.80 0.90 -8.65
N GLY A 266 -8.37 0.35 -7.58
CA GLY A 266 -9.58 -0.47 -7.58
C GLY A 266 -10.86 0.35 -7.61
N ASP A 267 -11.98 -0.31 -7.81
CA ASP A 267 -13.28 0.33 -7.66
C ASP A 267 -13.58 0.68 -6.19
N TRP A 268 -14.57 1.53 -5.99
CA TRP A 268 -15.16 1.78 -4.68
C TRP A 268 -15.49 0.46 -3.97
N PRO A 269 -15.24 0.32 -2.66
CA PRO A 269 -15.91 -0.71 -1.89
C PRO A 269 -17.42 -0.52 -2.07
N GLU A 270 -18.08 -1.62 -2.43
CA GLU A 270 -19.46 -1.59 -2.88
C GLU A 270 -20.36 -0.99 -1.78
N GLY A 271 -21.16 0.03 -2.13
CA GLY A 271 -22.09 0.66 -1.19
C GLY A 271 -21.54 1.83 -0.36
N VAL A 272 -20.22 2.06 -0.28
CA VAL A 272 -19.66 3.20 0.49
C VAL A 272 -20.15 4.55 -0.06
N LYS A 273 -20.23 4.69 -1.39
CA LYS A 273 -20.76 5.90 -2.05
C LYS A 273 -22.19 6.22 -1.58
N SER A 274 -23.02 5.19 -1.45
CA SER A 274 -24.40 5.33 -0.97
C SER A 274 -24.46 5.79 0.48
N LEU A 275 -23.49 5.40 1.32
CA LEU A 275 -23.41 5.83 2.71
C LEU A 275 -23.10 7.32 2.84
N PHE A 276 -22.23 7.88 1.99
CA PHE A 276 -21.98 9.32 1.99
C PHE A 276 -23.27 10.12 1.78
N PHE A 277 -24.05 9.78 0.76
CA PHE A 277 -25.32 10.45 0.47
C PHE A 277 -26.36 10.22 1.57
N LYS A 278 -26.44 8.98 2.10
CA LYS A 278 -27.32 8.64 3.24
C LYS A 278 -27.08 9.57 4.43
N HIS A 279 -25.83 9.92 4.69
CA HIS A 279 -25.42 10.75 5.84
C HIS A 279 -25.26 12.23 5.52
N GLY A 280 -25.68 12.68 4.34
CA GLY A 280 -25.83 14.09 4.01
C GLY A 280 -24.68 14.73 3.22
N TRP A 281 -23.68 13.96 2.76
CA TRP A 281 -22.63 14.48 1.89
C TRP A 281 -23.18 15.12 0.60
N PRO A 282 -22.59 16.22 0.08
CA PRO A 282 -21.45 17.01 0.58
C PRO A 282 -21.84 18.17 1.51
N ARG A 283 -23.06 18.16 2.06
CA ARG A 283 -23.57 19.30 2.83
C ARG A 283 -22.82 19.47 4.15
N ALA A 284 -22.91 20.67 4.71
CA ALA A 284 -22.29 21.01 6.00
C ALA A 284 -22.86 20.19 7.18
N ASP A 285 -24.06 19.63 7.06
CA ASP A 285 -24.71 18.75 8.03
C ASP A 285 -24.35 17.27 7.89
N PHE A 286 -23.25 16.94 7.19
CA PHE A 286 -22.76 15.56 7.04
C PHE A 286 -22.56 14.89 8.41
N ALA A 287 -23.31 13.83 8.67
CA ALA A 287 -23.33 13.11 9.93
C ALA A 287 -22.12 12.16 10.03
N VAL A 288 -20.93 12.74 10.21
CA VAL A 288 -19.63 12.05 10.26
C VAL A 288 -19.63 10.79 11.13
N GLU A 289 -20.17 10.88 12.35
CA GLU A 289 -20.20 9.76 13.28
C GLU A 289 -21.11 8.63 12.78
N ALA A 290 -22.30 8.96 12.30
CA ALA A 290 -23.25 7.98 11.77
C ALA A 290 -22.71 7.33 10.48
N PHE A 291 -22.03 8.11 9.63
CA PHE A 291 -21.31 7.61 8.47
C PHE A 291 -20.22 6.61 8.86
N ASN A 292 -19.38 6.95 9.84
CA ASN A 292 -18.32 6.04 10.30
C ASN A 292 -18.88 4.75 10.88
N ILE A 293 -19.98 4.83 11.65
CA ILE A 293 -20.66 3.65 12.18
C ILE A 293 -21.14 2.74 11.05
N ASP A 294 -21.87 3.28 10.08
CA ASP A 294 -22.40 2.48 8.97
C ASP A 294 -21.29 1.96 8.04
N ARG A 295 -20.22 2.73 7.84
CA ARG A 295 -19.05 2.30 7.06
C ARG A 295 -18.36 1.11 7.72
N MET A 296 -18.18 1.16 9.04
CA MET A 296 -17.62 0.03 9.79
C MET A 296 -18.51 -1.20 9.65
N ARG A 297 -19.83 -1.05 9.80
CA ARG A 297 -20.79 -2.14 9.60
C ARG A 297 -20.72 -2.74 8.20
N LEU A 298 -20.64 -1.90 7.16
CA LEU A 298 -20.47 -2.36 5.78
C LEU A 298 -19.18 -3.18 5.60
N ALA A 299 -18.05 -2.71 6.12
CA ALA A 299 -16.80 -3.47 6.08
C ALA A 299 -16.89 -4.79 6.88
N ALA A 300 -17.63 -4.81 7.99
CA ALA A 300 -17.90 -6.05 8.72
C ALA A 300 -18.75 -7.03 7.91
N LEU A 301 -19.75 -6.55 7.18
CA LEU A 301 -20.55 -7.38 6.29
C LEU A 301 -19.71 -8.03 5.20
N GLU A 302 -18.81 -7.27 4.57
CA GLU A 302 -17.87 -7.79 3.58
C GLU A 302 -16.95 -8.87 4.19
N ASP A 303 -16.39 -8.64 5.38
CA ASP A 303 -15.57 -9.64 6.10
C ASP A 303 -16.38 -10.89 6.46
N ILE A 304 -17.62 -10.73 6.92
CA ILE A 304 -18.52 -11.85 7.25
C ILE A 304 -18.82 -12.67 6.00
N GLN A 305 -19.19 -12.02 4.88
CA GLN A 305 -19.45 -12.71 3.62
C GLN A 305 -18.21 -13.42 3.10
N TYR A 306 -17.05 -12.75 3.12
CA TYR A 306 -15.77 -13.35 2.74
C TYR A 306 -15.48 -14.61 3.56
N ARG A 307 -15.64 -14.54 4.89
CA ARG A 307 -15.42 -15.68 5.80
C ARG A 307 -16.45 -16.80 5.59
N ALA A 308 -17.71 -16.44 5.34
CA ALA A 308 -18.76 -17.41 5.04
C ALA A 308 -18.49 -18.19 3.74
N GLU A 309 -17.72 -17.61 2.81
CA GLU A 309 -17.28 -18.27 1.59
C GLU A 309 -16.01 -19.11 1.74
N GLU A 310 -15.22 -18.89 2.80
CA GLU A 310 -13.94 -19.56 2.99
C GLU A 310 -14.06 -21.10 2.97
N PRO A 311 -15.06 -21.76 3.60
CA PRO A 311 -15.20 -23.21 3.50
C PRO A 311 -15.35 -23.71 2.05
N PHE A 312 -16.05 -22.95 1.21
CA PHE A 312 -16.23 -23.29 -0.21
C PHE A 312 -14.94 -23.07 -1.00
N ARG A 313 -14.24 -21.96 -0.77
CA ARG A 313 -12.95 -21.67 -1.40
C ARG A 313 -11.88 -22.67 -1.01
N VAL A 314 -11.88 -23.14 0.24
CA VAL A 314 -10.98 -24.22 0.68
C VAL A 314 -11.30 -25.50 -0.07
N VAL A 315 -12.57 -25.90 -0.18
CA VAL A 315 -12.95 -27.09 -0.96
C VAL A 315 -12.51 -26.96 -2.42
N GLU A 316 -12.79 -25.84 -3.07
CA GLU A 316 -12.39 -25.58 -4.47
C GLU A 316 -10.86 -25.64 -4.63
N ARG A 317 -10.13 -25.01 -3.72
CA ARG A 317 -8.67 -25.06 -3.68
C ARG A 317 -8.18 -26.50 -3.54
N GLU A 318 -8.64 -27.24 -2.54
CA GLU A 318 -8.23 -28.64 -2.32
C GLU A 318 -8.61 -29.56 -3.49
N MET A 319 -9.76 -29.31 -4.13
CA MET A 319 -10.17 -30.01 -5.35
C MET A 319 -9.19 -29.74 -6.50
N SER A 320 -8.77 -28.49 -6.71
CA SER A 320 -7.73 -28.14 -7.69
C SER A 320 -6.39 -28.84 -7.40
N TRP A 321 -6.00 -28.96 -6.12
CA TRP A 321 -4.80 -29.72 -5.74
C TRP A 321 -4.94 -31.21 -6.06
N VAL A 322 -6.09 -31.82 -5.79
CA VAL A 322 -6.38 -33.23 -6.14
C VAL A 322 -6.31 -33.45 -7.65
N ASP A 323 -6.87 -32.54 -8.44
CA ASP A 323 -6.84 -32.64 -9.90
C ASP A 323 -5.41 -32.51 -10.45
N ARG A 324 -4.63 -31.59 -9.89
CA ARG A 324 -3.24 -31.37 -10.31
C ARG A 324 -2.33 -32.56 -9.97
N GLU A 325 -2.49 -33.14 -8.78
CA GLU A 325 -1.71 -34.31 -8.33
C GLU A 325 -2.33 -35.65 -8.78
N SER A 326 -3.32 -35.63 -9.67
CA SER A 326 -4.03 -36.81 -10.14
C SER A 326 -3.08 -37.88 -10.74
N PRO A 327 -3.37 -39.19 -10.59
CA PRO A 327 -2.59 -40.29 -11.19
C PRO A 327 -2.47 -40.24 -12.73
N ASN A 328 -3.26 -39.38 -13.39
CA ASN A 328 -3.27 -39.15 -14.83
C ASN A 328 -2.65 -37.79 -15.21
N SER A 329 -2.03 -37.07 -14.26
CA SER A 329 -1.35 -35.81 -14.57
C SER A 329 -0.19 -36.05 -15.55
N PRO A 330 0.15 -35.06 -16.41
CA PRO A 330 1.26 -35.20 -17.36
C PRO A 330 2.57 -35.60 -16.69
N GLU A 331 2.82 -35.11 -15.48
CA GLU A 331 4.00 -35.40 -14.66
C GLU A 331 4.03 -36.88 -14.23
N VAL A 332 2.92 -37.41 -13.72
CA VAL A 332 2.83 -38.82 -13.32
C VAL A 332 2.99 -39.76 -14.52
N LEU A 333 2.43 -39.40 -15.67
CA LEU A 333 2.58 -40.17 -16.91
C LEU A 333 4.03 -40.15 -17.42
N LEU A 334 4.71 -39.01 -17.30
CA LEU A 334 6.13 -38.88 -17.62
C LEU A 334 6.99 -39.77 -16.73
N LEU A 335 6.76 -39.76 -15.41
CA LEU A 335 7.47 -40.61 -14.45
C LEU A 335 7.26 -42.09 -14.75
N LYS A 336 6.03 -42.52 -15.05
CA LYS A 336 5.72 -43.90 -15.47
C LYS A 336 6.48 -44.29 -16.74
N ARG A 337 6.59 -43.37 -17.71
CA ARG A 337 7.37 -43.59 -18.93
C ARG A 337 8.87 -43.70 -18.62
N GLN A 338 9.41 -42.83 -17.77
CA GLN A 338 10.81 -42.87 -17.35
C GLN A 338 11.16 -44.18 -16.68
N ILE A 339 10.29 -44.72 -15.82
CA ILE A 339 10.45 -46.05 -15.23
C ILE A 339 10.52 -47.13 -16.32
N ALA A 340 9.66 -47.06 -17.34
CA ALA A 340 9.63 -48.05 -18.42
C ALA A 340 10.82 -47.97 -19.39
N THR A 341 11.47 -46.80 -19.49
CA THR A 341 12.59 -46.55 -20.41
C THR A 341 13.93 -46.40 -19.69
N ALA A 342 14.00 -46.64 -18.38
CA ALA A 342 15.23 -46.49 -17.62
C ALA A 342 16.30 -47.48 -18.09
N GLU A 343 17.52 -47.00 -18.31
CA GLU A 343 18.64 -47.83 -18.78
C GLU A 343 19.45 -48.39 -17.60
N THR A 344 19.33 -47.76 -16.43
CA THR A 344 20.04 -48.16 -15.21
C THR A 344 19.08 -48.38 -14.03
N PRO A 345 19.44 -49.26 -13.06
CA PRO A 345 18.65 -49.43 -11.84
C PRO A 345 18.43 -48.12 -11.06
N ASP A 346 19.44 -47.25 -11.00
CA ASP A 346 19.33 -45.96 -10.31
C ASP A 346 18.32 -45.02 -10.97
N GLU A 347 18.31 -44.92 -12.30
CA GLU A 347 17.32 -44.10 -13.02
C GLU A 347 15.89 -44.61 -12.80
N GLU A 348 15.71 -45.94 -12.82
CA GLU A 348 14.42 -46.55 -12.55
C GLU A 348 13.94 -46.23 -11.13
N TRP A 349 14.80 -46.41 -10.13
CA TRP A 349 14.44 -46.22 -8.73
C TRP A 349 14.28 -44.76 -8.32
N LEU A 350 15.02 -43.85 -8.94
CA LEU A 350 14.80 -42.41 -8.80
C LEU A 350 13.42 -42.00 -9.34
N ALA A 351 13.06 -42.46 -10.54
CA ALA A 351 11.75 -42.18 -11.12
C ALA A 351 10.61 -42.83 -10.29
N ARG A 352 10.84 -44.03 -9.73
CA ARG A 352 9.90 -44.67 -8.77
C ARG A 352 9.75 -43.86 -7.48
N TYR A 353 10.82 -43.28 -6.96
CA TYR A 353 10.77 -42.44 -5.77
C TYR A 353 9.94 -41.18 -6.01
N GLN A 354 10.20 -40.48 -7.11
CA GLN A 354 9.44 -39.29 -7.51
C GLN A 354 7.96 -39.63 -7.76
N LEU A 355 7.68 -40.77 -8.40
CA LEU A 355 6.30 -41.26 -8.57
C LEU A 355 5.63 -41.53 -7.22
N TRP A 356 6.33 -42.17 -6.29
CA TRP A 356 5.84 -42.42 -4.94
C TRP A 356 5.56 -41.11 -4.19
N GLN A 357 6.44 -40.10 -4.29
CA GLN A 357 6.20 -38.78 -3.70
C GLN A 357 4.91 -38.14 -4.24
N LYS A 358 4.70 -38.20 -5.57
CA LYS A 358 3.45 -37.73 -6.21
C LYS A 358 2.23 -38.49 -5.72
N GLU A 359 2.32 -39.82 -5.55
CA GLU A 359 1.24 -40.62 -4.99
C GLU A 359 0.92 -40.22 -3.54
N GLN A 360 1.92 -39.98 -2.69
CA GLN A 360 1.70 -39.49 -1.32
C GLN A 360 1.04 -38.11 -1.31
N GLN A 361 1.49 -37.19 -2.17
CA GLN A 361 0.89 -35.86 -2.31
C GLN A 361 -0.59 -35.96 -2.72
N PHE A 362 -0.92 -36.83 -3.68
CA PHE A 362 -2.29 -37.08 -4.09
C PHE A 362 -3.16 -37.63 -2.95
N GLN A 363 -2.66 -38.60 -2.17
CA GLN A 363 -3.41 -39.14 -1.03
C GLN A 363 -3.63 -38.07 0.06
N SER A 364 -2.62 -37.27 0.34
CA SER A 364 -2.70 -36.15 1.28
C SER A 364 -3.71 -35.10 0.82
N ALA A 365 -3.68 -34.71 -0.46
CA ALA A 365 -4.66 -33.79 -1.06
C ALA A 365 -6.08 -34.35 -0.96
N ARG A 366 -6.29 -35.65 -1.21
CA ARG A 366 -7.63 -36.28 -1.05
C ARG A 366 -8.10 -36.30 0.39
N LYS A 367 -7.21 -36.53 1.36
CA LYS A 367 -7.55 -36.46 2.79
C LYS A 367 -7.92 -35.03 3.18
N ALA A 368 -7.17 -34.03 2.70
CA ALA A 368 -7.43 -32.62 2.93
C ALA A 368 -8.77 -32.19 2.31
N LEU A 369 -9.06 -32.58 1.07
CA LEU A 369 -10.35 -32.34 0.41
C LEU A 369 -11.51 -32.93 1.22
N LYS A 370 -11.43 -34.20 1.62
CA LYS A 370 -12.49 -34.82 2.45
C LYS A 370 -12.70 -34.09 3.78
N LYS A 371 -11.62 -33.63 4.41
CA LYS A 371 -11.71 -32.84 5.64
C LYS A 371 -12.36 -31.47 5.38
N ALA A 372 -12.00 -30.81 4.28
CA ALA A 372 -12.59 -29.55 3.87
C ALA A 372 -14.08 -29.68 3.52
N GLU A 373 -14.47 -30.74 2.80
CA GLU A 373 -15.87 -31.04 2.49
C GLU A 373 -16.68 -31.30 3.76
N ALA A 374 -16.16 -32.13 4.68
CA ALA A 374 -16.81 -32.39 5.95
C ALA A 374 -16.95 -31.11 6.80
N GLU A 375 -15.95 -30.23 6.77
CA GLU A 375 -15.99 -28.95 7.48
C GLU A 375 -16.99 -27.97 6.85
N ARG A 376 -17.02 -27.87 5.51
CA ARG A 376 -18.04 -27.11 4.79
C ARG A 376 -19.44 -27.61 5.14
N ASP A 377 -19.66 -28.92 5.11
CA ASP A 377 -20.98 -29.50 5.41
C ASP A 377 -21.38 -29.33 6.89
N ARG A 378 -20.39 -29.28 7.80
CA ARG A 378 -20.58 -28.95 9.22
C ARG A 378 -21.01 -27.50 9.42
N LEU A 379 -20.35 -26.56 8.73
CA LEU A 379 -20.55 -25.12 8.92
C LEU A 379 -21.72 -24.56 8.09
N CYS A 380 -22.01 -25.17 6.94
CA CYS A 380 -23.00 -24.71 5.96
C CYS A 380 -23.98 -25.86 5.63
N PRO A 381 -24.81 -26.31 6.59
CA PRO A 381 -25.78 -27.37 6.34
C PRO A 381 -26.74 -26.95 5.23
N ASP A 382 -27.09 -27.91 4.36
CA ASP A 382 -27.91 -27.70 3.16
C ASP A 382 -27.32 -26.71 2.13
N GLY A 383 -26.03 -26.38 2.24
CA GLY A 383 -25.34 -25.44 1.36
C GLY A 383 -25.68 -23.97 1.61
N LYS A 384 -26.40 -23.66 2.69
CA LYS A 384 -26.67 -22.27 3.10
C LYS A 384 -25.46 -21.69 3.80
N LYS A 385 -25.00 -20.53 3.33
CA LYS A 385 -23.88 -19.80 3.94
C LYS A 385 -24.38 -19.06 5.19
N PRO A 386 -23.56 -18.97 6.25
CA PRO A 386 -23.80 -18.03 7.33
C PRO A 386 -23.97 -16.61 6.77
N GLY A 387 -25.11 -15.97 7.06
CA GLY A 387 -25.44 -14.63 6.55
C GLY A 387 -26.33 -14.60 5.31
N ASP A 388 -26.77 -15.75 4.79
CA ASP A 388 -27.81 -15.80 3.75
C ASP A 388 -29.18 -15.29 4.29
N ASP A 389 -29.44 -15.46 5.58
CA ASP A 389 -30.57 -14.82 6.27
C ASP A 389 -30.11 -13.47 6.86
N PRO A 390 -30.81 -12.35 6.56
CA PRO A 390 -30.56 -11.06 7.20
C PRO A 390 -30.48 -11.10 8.73
N LYS A 391 -31.19 -12.05 9.35
CA LYS A 391 -31.17 -12.27 10.80
C LYS A 391 -29.84 -12.86 11.30
N ASP A 392 -29.24 -13.77 10.54
CA ASP A 392 -27.94 -14.34 10.88
C ASP A 392 -26.86 -13.28 10.73
N THR A 393 -26.96 -12.48 9.67
CA THR A 393 -26.04 -11.39 9.37
C THR A 393 -25.91 -10.39 10.53
N ILE A 394 -27.03 -9.92 11.09
CA ILE A 394 -26.97 -8.96 12.21
C ILE A 394 -26.37 -9.59 13.48
N MET A 395 -26.58 -10.88 13.72
CA MET A 395 -25.99 -11.59 14.86
C MET A 395 -24.48 -11.81 14.68
N LEU A 396 -24.05 -12.11 13.44
CA LEU A 396 -22.63 -12.21 13.08
C LEU A 396 -21.92 -10.86 13.20
N GLU A 397 -22.57 -9.75 12.81
CA GLU A 397 -22.08 -8.39 13.05
C GLU A 397 -21.83 -8.14 14.55
N ILE A 398 -22.84 -8.39 15.41
CA ILE A 398 -22.73 -8.20 16.87
C ILE A 398 -21.54 -8.99 17.44
N ARG A 399 -21.45 -10.26 17.08
CA ARG A 399 -20.37 -11.15 17.53
C ARG A 399 -19.01 -10.60 17.11
N LYS A 400 -18.86 -10.21 15.83
CA LYS A 400 -17.62 -9.62 15.32
C LYS A 400 -17.22 -8.39 16.13
N TRP A 401 -18.15 -7.47 16.37
CA TRP A 401 -17.83 -6.23 17.10
C TRP A 401 -17.47 -6.48 18.56
N ARG A 402 -18.09 -7.46 19.23
CA ARG A 402 -17.69 -7.86 20.59
C ARG A 402 -16.28 -8.43 20.62
N GLN A 403 -15.91 -9.26 19.64
CA GLN A 403 -14.55 -9.77 19.50
C GLN A 403 -13.55 -8.66 19.20
N ASP A 404 -13.87 -7.74 18.30
CA ASP A 404 -13.02 -6.59 17.97
C ASP A 404 -12.83 -5.67 19.19
N ILE A 405 -13.89 -5.43 19.98
CA ILE A 405 -13.84 -4.71 21.26
C ILE A 405 -12.91 -5.41 22.25
N ALA A 406 -13.10 -6.71 22.49
CA ALA A 406 -12.27 -7.47 23.43
C ALA A 406 -10.79 -7.46 23.02
N ARG A 407 -10.48 -7.67 21.73
CA ARG A 407 -9.12 -7.56 21.19
C ARG A 407 -8.54 -6.16 21.38
N LYS A 408 -9.36 -5.12 21.20
CA LYS A 408 -8.91 -3.73 21.37
C LYS A 408 -8.66 -3.38 22.83
N GLU A 409 -9.50 -3.85 23.75
CA GLU A 409 -9.30 -3.72 25.20
C GLU A 409 -8.02 -4.42 25.65
N GLU A 410 -7.77 -5.65 25.18
CA GLU A 410 -6.52 -6.38 25.43
C GLU A 410 -5.31 -5.62 24.88
N SER A 411 -5.39 -5.12 23.65
CA SER A 411 -4.32 -4.31 23.04
C SER A 411 -4.01 -3.05 23.86
N ILE A 412 -5.04 -2.36 24.36
CA ILE A 412 -4.86 -1.17 25.21
C ILE A 412 -4.20 -1.55 26.54
N ALA A 413 -4.61 -2.67 27.15
CA ALA A 413 -4.01 -3.17 28.39
C ALA A 413 -2.53 -3.52 28.19
N ASN A 414 -2.20 -4.25 27.12
CA ASN A 414 -0.82 -4.61 26.76
C ASN A 414 0.04 -3.37 26.47
N ASP A 415 -0.47 -2.38 25.74
CA ASP A 415 0.23 -1.13 25.47
C ASP A 415 0.48 -0.32 26.74
N THR A 416 -0.51 -0.27 27.63
CA THR A 416 -0.40 0.40 28.93
C THR A 416 0.68 -0.26 29.79
N GLU A 417 0.66 -1.59 29.89
CA GLU A 417 1.67 -2.35 30.62
C GLU A 417 3.08 -2.13 30.05
N GLN A 418 3.24 -2.16 28.72
CA GLN A 418 4.54 -1.88 28.10
C GLN A 418 5.01 -0.44 28.36
N ALA A 419 4.10 0.55 28.37
CA ALA A 419 4.44 1.94 28.66
C ALA A 419 4.93 2.10 30.12
N GLU A 420 4.33 1.37 31.05
CA GLU A 420 4.76 1.31 32.44
C GLU A 420 6.12 0.62 32.59
N MET A 421 6.35 -0.50 31.89
CA MET A 421 7.66 -1.17 31.85
C MET A 421 8.75 -0.23 31.34
N LEU A 422 8.45 0.54 30.28
CA LEU A 422 9.37 1.53 29.73
C LEU A 422 9.66 2.64 30.74
N ALA A 423 8.64 3.17 31.41
CA ALA A 423 8.79 4.20 32.43
C ALA A 423 9.61 3.70 33.64
N ALA A 424 9.50 2.41 33.97
CA ALA A 424 10.28 1.74 35.01
C ALA A 424 11.72 1.36 34.58
N GLY A 425 12.11 1.60 33.32
CA GLY A 425 13.44 1.24 32.81
C GLY A 425 13.65 -0.26 32.58
N LEU A 426 12.57 -1.04 32.46
CA LEU A 426 12.61 -2.50 32.25
C LEU A 426 12.67 -2.91 30.77
N MET A 427 12.67 -1.92 29.86
CA MET A 427 12.69 -2.11 28.42
C MET A 427 14.06 -1.79 27.83
N GLY A 428 14.46 -2.50 26.77
CA GLY A 428 15.74 -2.32 26.10
C GLY A 428 15.85 -1.01 25.30
N SER A 429 17.06 -0.69 24.82
CA SER A 429 17.39 0.54 24.08
C SER A 429 16.70 0.70 22.72
N HIS A 430 15.95 -0.31 22.26
CA HIS A 430 15.17 -0.29 21.02
C HIS A 430 13.67 -0.07 21.27
N ALA A 431 13.27 0.22 22.50
CA ALA A 431 11.88 0.44 22.84
C ALA A 431 11.33 1.74 22.22
N PRO A 432 10.01 1.81 21.93
CA PRO A 432 9.36 3.06 21.54
C PRO A 432 9.53 4.15 22.59
N THR A 433 9.34 5.41 22.21
CA THR A 433 9.31 6.51 23.19
C THR A 433 8.01 6.47 24.01
N LEU A 434 8.04 6.90 25.27
CA LEU A 434 6.83 6.98 26.10
C LEU A 434 5.76 7.86 25.44
N LYS A 435 6.17 8.99 24.83
CA LYS A 435 5.27 9.88 24.08
C LYS A 435 4.55 9.17 22.95
N SER A 436 5.25 8.35 22.16
CA SER A 436 4.62 7.57 21.08
C SER A 436 3.64 6.52 21.62
N MET A 437 3.96 5.89 22.75
CA MET A 437 3.07 4.90 23.37
C MET A 437 1.81 5.53 23.94
N THR A 438 1.92 6.64 24.67
CA THR A 438 0.76 7.38 25.18
C THR A 438 -0.18 7.79 24.05
N LYS A 439 0.36 8.31 22.94
CA LYS A 439 -0.43 8.67 21.76
C LYS A 439 -1.16 7.44 21.19
N ARG A 440 -0.49 6.30 21.03
CA ARG A 440 -1.10 5.04 20.53
C ARG A 440 -2.23 4.54 21.45
N ILE A 441 -2.06 4.65 22.77
CA ILE A 441 -3.08 4.29 23.75
C ILE A 441 -4.32 5.20 23.61
N GLU A 442 -4.12 6.51 23.49
CA GLU A 442 -5.21 7.49 23.33
C GLU A 442 -5.99 7.29 22.02
N GLU A 443 -5.28 7.06 20.91
CA GLU A 443 -5.87 6.70 19.62
C GLU A 443 -6.67 5.39 19.72
N SER A 444 -6.12 4.38 20.42
CA SER A 444 -6.80 3.10 20.60
C SER A 444 -8.06 3.22 21.47
N LYS A 445 -8.06 4.08 22.49
CA LYS A 445 -9.26 4.37 23.30
C LYS A 445 -10.35 5.05 22.47
N THR A 446 -9.97 6.03 21.65
CA THR A 446 -10.92 6.69 20.74
C THR A 446 -11.56 5.69 19.77
N GLN A 447 -10.76 4.78 19.21
CA GLN A 447 -11.27 3.70 18.36
C GLN A 447 -12.18 2.72 19.12
N LEU A 448 -11.85 2.38 20.36
CA LEU A 448 -12.69 1.52 21.21
C LEU A 448 -14.07 2.15 21.46
N GLU A 449 -14.13 3.45 21.74
CA GLU A 449 -15.41 4.16 21.90
C GLU A 449 -16.26 4.10 20.63
N LEU A 450 -15.65 4.23 19.44
CA LEU A 450 -16.35 4.09 18.17
C LEU A 450 -16.88 2.66 17.98
N LEU A 451 -16.06 1.64 18.25
CA LEU A 451 -16.49 0.23 18.19
C LEU A 451 -17.69 -0.06 19.11
N GLN A 452 -17.68 0.49 20.33
CA GLN A 452 -18.80 0.36 21.26
C GLN A 452 -20.08 1.02 20.74
N LYS A 453 -19.98 2.14 20.02
CA LYS A 453 -21.13 2.79 19.37
C LYS A 453 -21.67 1.97 18.20
N VAL A 454 -20.77 1.35 17.41
CA VAL A 454 -21.15 0.42 16.35
C VAL A 454 -21.91 -0.77 16.92
N LEU A 455 -21.39 -1.40 17.98
CA LEU A 455 -22.06 -2.51 18.65
C LEU A 455 -23.47 -2.12 19.12
N LYS A 456 -23.63 -0.96 19.77
CA LYS A 456 -24.95 -0.47 20.19
C LYS A 456 -25.92 -0.26 19.01
N ALA A 457 -25.42 0.19 17.87
CA ALA A 457 -26.24 0.35 16.67
C ALA A 457 -26.70 -1.02 16.13
N CYS A 458 -25.80 -2.01 16.10
CA CYS A 458 -26.13 -3.39 15.73
C CYS A 458 -27.14 -4.03 16.71
N GLU A 459 -26.96 -3.86 18.02
CA GLU A 459 -27.89 -4.36 19.05
C GLU A 459 -29.29 -3.78 18.90
N LYS A 460 -29.40 -2.48 18.58
CA LYS A 460 -30.69 -1.84 18.30
C LYS A 460 -31.38 -2.42 17.06
N ASP A 461 -30.61 -2.72 16.01
CA ASP A 461 -31.15 -3.37 14.81
C ASP A 461 -31.53 -4.83 15.07
N ALA A 462 -30.75 -5.56 15.86
CA ALA A 462 -31.07 -6.93 16.26
C ALA A 462 -32.36 -7.00 17.08
N GLU A 463 -32.55 -6.10 18.06
CA GLU A 463 -33.81 -6.04 18.83
C GLU A 463 -35.02 -5.77 17.92
N ARG A 464 -34.84 -4.96 16.86
CA ARG A 464 -35.89 -4.64 15.89
C ARG A 464 -36.20 -5.79 14.94
N LEU A 465 -35.19 -6.51 14.45
CA LEU A 465 -35.32 -7.51 13.39
C LEU A 465 -35.49 -8.94 13.94
N CYS A 466 -34.96 -9.20 15.13
CA CYS A 466 -34.72 -10.51 15.72
C CYS A 466 -34.97 -10.50 17.25
N PRO A 467 -36.12 -10.02 17.75
CA PRO A 467 -36.33 -9.88 19.19
C PRO A 467 -36.22 -11.23 19.91
N GLY A 468 -35.44 -11.26 20.99
CA GLY A 468 -35.24 -12.45 21.82
C GLY A 468 -34.35 -13.54 21.20
N MET A 469 -33.64 -13.26 20.10
CA MET A 469 -32.64 -14.19 19.60
C MET A 469 -31.42 -14.23 20.51
N GLU A 470 -31.03 -15.45 20.87
CA GLU A 470 -29.84 -15.73 21.66
C GLU A 470 -28.59 -15.62 20.76
N GLU A 471 -27.49 -15.19 21.34
CA GLU A 471 -26.25 -14.97 20.60
C GLU A 471 -25.67 -16.30 20.10
N LEU A 472 -25.09 -16.28 18.90
CA LEU A 472 -24.35 -17.42 18.38
C LEU A 472 -23.11 -17.66 19.26
N PRO A 473 -22.83 -18.91 19.66
CA PRO A 473 -21.66 -19.22 20.48
C PRO A 473 -20.38 -18.71 19.83
N VAL A 474 -19.48 -18.17 20.65
CA VAL A 474 -18.15 -17.74 20.22
C VAL A 474 -17.34 -18.97 19.83
N GLU A 475 -17.31 -19.30 18.54
CA GLU A 475 -16.28 -20.20 18.03
C GLU A 475 -14.94 -19.47 18.06
N ASP A 476 -14.03 -20.02 18.86
CA ASP A 476 -12.66 -19.57 18.99
C ASP A 476 -11.80 -20.07 17.80
N GLU A 477 -12.26 -19.76 16.59
CA GLU A 477 -11.64 -20.17 15.33
C GLU A 477 -10.23 -19.58 15.19
N ASP A 478 -10.04 -18.33 15.61
CA ASP A 478 -8.74 -17.65 15.57
C ASP A 478 -7.73 -18.31 16.51
N SER A 479 -8.14 -18.70 17.72
CA SER A 479 -7.27 -19.44 18.65
C SER A 479 -6.96 -20.85 18.15
N LYS A 480 -7.92 -21.54 17.50
CA LYS A 480 -7.64 -22.82 16.83
C LYS A 480 -6.62 -22.68 15.70
N ARG A 481 -6.74 -21.63 14.88
CA ARG A 481 -5.86 -21.38 13.73
C ARG A 481 -4.47 -20.95 14.17
N ILE A 482 -4.36 -20.08 15.17
CA ILE A 482 -3.09 -19.69 15.79
C ILE A 482 -2.46 -20.89 16.51
N SER A 483 -3.24 -21.68 17.25
CA SER A 483 -2.76 -22.87 17.97
C SER A 483 -2.14 -23.91 17.04
N LEU A 484 -2.69 -24.12 15.84
CA LEU A 484 -2.16 -25.10 14.89
C LEU A 484 -0.78 -24.70 14.35
N PHE A 485 -0.57 -23.44 13.99
CA PHE A 485 0.74 -22.95 13.56
C PHE A 485 1.75 -22.88 14.71
N HIS A 486 1.25 -22.78 15.95
CA HIS A 486 2.08 -22.68 17.14
C HIS A 486 2.23 -24.00 17.91
N ASN A 487 1.89 -25.13 17.30
CA ASN A 487 2.03 -26.42 17.97
C ASN A 487 3.37 -27.08 17.62
N ARG A 488 4.35 -26.97 18.53
CA ARG A 488 5.67 -27.64 18.44
C ARG A 488 5.56 -29.12 18.11
N ALA A 489 4.63 -29.84 18.72
CA ALA A 489 4.47 -31.28 18.52
C ALA A 489 3.97 -31.59 17.11
N PHE A 490 3.02 -30.82 16.59
CA PHE A 490 2.51 -31.00 15.23
C PHE A 490 3.61 -30.85 14.18
N ALA A 491 4.37 -29.74 14.24
CA ALA A 491 5.43 -29.46 13.27
C ALA A 491 6.53 -30.55 13.27
N VAL A 492 6.95 -30.99 14.46
CA VAL A 492 7.94 -32.07 14.60
C VAL A 492 7.40 -33.40 14.11
N ASN A 493 6.15 -33.73 14.45
CA ASN A 493 5.52 -34.99 14.05
C ASN A 493 5.37 -35.10 12.54
N CYS A 494 5.00 -34.02 11.82
CA CYS A 494 4.91 -34.04 10.36
C CYS A 494 6.24 -34.39 9.68
N HIS A 495 7.36 -33.87 10.20
CA HIS A 495 8.69 -34.20 9.68
C HIS A 495 9.11 -35.63 10.05
N GLN A 496 8.76 -36.09 11.26
CA GLN A 496 9.07 -37.43 11.72
C GLN A 496 8.33 -38.51 10.90
N GLU A 497 7.04 -38.32 10.66
CA GLU A 497 6.25 -39.20 9.77
C GLU A 497 6.85 -39.24 8.36
N SER A 498 7.29 -38.10 7.84
CA SER A 498 7.95 -38.03 6.53
C SER A 498 9.28 -38.81 6.49
N ILE A 499 10.07 -38.78 7.57
CA ILE A 499 11.29 -39.57 7.68
C ILE A 499 10.95 -41.07 7.66
N GLU A 500 9.98 -41.50 8.45
CA GLU A 500 9.56 -42.90 8.53
C GLU A 500 9.04 -43.42 7.18
N ASP A 501 8.28 -42.59 6.46
CA ASP A 501 7.79 -42.89 5.11
C ASP A 501 8.94 -43.05 4.10
N ILE A 502 9.95 -42.18 4.14
CA ILE A 502 11.14 -42.26 3.29
C ILE A 502 11.98 -43.49 3.65
N GLU A 503 12.20 -43.78 4.93
CA GLU A 503 12.91 -44.97 5.39
C GLU A 503 12.19 -46.27 4.94
N GLY A 504 10.86 -46.28 5.02
CA GLY A 504 10.03 -47.37 4.50
C GLY A 504 10.12 -47.54 2.98
N PHE A 505 10.24 -46.44 2.23
CA PHE A 505 10.54 -46.50 0.79
C PHE A 505 11.96 -47.04 0.54
N MET A 506 12.95 -46.49 1.25
CA MET A 506 14.36 -46.83 1.14
C MET A 506 14.63 -48.32 1.37
N ALA A 507 13.92 -48.95 2.31
CA ALA A 507 14.01 -50.40 2.57
C ALA A 507 13.68 -51.29 1.36
N ARG A 508 12.98 -50.76 0.33
CA ARG A 508 12.63 -51.47 -0.90
C ARG A 508 13.64 -51.25 -2.03
N VAL A 509 14.53 -50.27 -1.90
CA VAL A 509 15.51 -49.90 -2.93
C VAL A 509 16.65 -50.94 -2.97
N PRO A 510 16.97 -51.53 -4.13
CA PRO A 510 18.08 -52.45 -4.27
C PRO A 510 19.42 -51.77 -3.96
N LYS A 511 20.31 -52.47 -3.25
CA LYS A 511 21.64 -51.96 -2.83
C LYS A 511 22.55 -51.51 -3.99
N VAL A 512 22.25 -51.90 -5.23
CA VAL A 512 22.97 -51.48 -6.43
C VAL A 512 22.64 -50.03 -6.83
N CYS A 513 21.53 -49.47 -6.34
CA CYS A 513 21.07 -48.12 -6.67
C CYS A 513 21.69 -47.08 -5.72
N THR A 514 23.00 -46.86 -5.83
CA THR A 514 23.76 -46.06 -4.86
C THR A 514 23.36 -44.58 -4.91
N LYS A 515 23.09 -44.03 -6.10
CA LYS A 515 22.70 -42.61 -6.23
C LYS A 515 21.33 -42.33 -5.63
N THR A 516 20.40 -43.27 -5.79
CA THR A 516 19.06 -43.16 -5.21
C THR A 516 19.15 -43.19 -3.68
N MET A 517 19.93 -44.10 -3.11
CA MET A 517 20.15 -44.17 -1.66
C MET A 517 20.76 -42.88 -1.11
N GLU A 518 21.79 -42.33 -1.77
CA GLU A 518 22.41 -41.05 -1.38
C GLU A 518 21.42 -39.88 -1.39
N LEU A 519 20.50 -39.83 -2.36
CA LEU A 519 19.44 -38.82 -2.41
C LEU A 519 18.50 -38.96 -1.21
N LEU A 520 18.02 -40.17 -0.94
CA LEU A 520 17.08 -40.42 0.16
C LEU A 520 17.68 -40.10 1.53
N ASP A 521 18.94 -40.50 1.75
CA ASP A 521 19.69 -40.13 2.95
C ASP A 521 19.81 -38.61 3.08
N GLY A 522 20.12 -37.92 1.98
CA GLY A 522 20.18 -36.45 1.95
C GLY A 522 18.85 -35.78 2.31
N GLU A 523 17.72 -36.34 1.86
CA GLU A 523 16.38 -35.85 2.21
C GLU A 523 16.04 -36.07 3.68
N ILE A 524 16.37 -37.25 4.24
CA ILE A 524 16.21 -37.56 5.66
C ILE A 524 17.01 -36.58 6.52
N GLU A 525 18.28 -36.33 6.19
CA GLU A 525 19.13 -35.40 6.94
C GLU A 525 18.60 -33.96 6.87
N ARG A 526 18.07 -33.53 5.72
CA ARG A 526 17.40 -32.22 5.59
C ARG A 526 16.18 -32.10 6.50
N LEU A 527 15.37 -33.16 6.62
CA LEU A 527 14.21 -33.19 7.51
C LEU A 527 14.63 -33.17 8.99
N LYS A 528 15.67 -33.92 9.37
CA LYS A 528 16.24 -33.88 10.73
C LYS A 528 16.75 -32.50 11.11
N GLU A 529 17.44 -31.81 10.19
CA GLU A 529 17.90 -30.44 10.44
C GLU A 529 16.71 -29.47 10.55
N SER A 530 15.63 -29.68 9.79
CA SER A 530 14.39 -28.88 9.91
C SER A 530 13.70 -29.08 11.28
N ILE A 531 13.68 -30.30 11.81
CA ILE A 531 13.21 -30.59 13.18
C ILE A 531 14.07 -29.84 14.21
N LYS A 532 15.40 -29.90 14.06
CA LYS A 532 16.34 -29.21 14.95
C LYS A 532 16.15 -27.69 14.92
N HIS A 533 16.02 -27.10 13.74
CA HIS A 533 15.71 -25.67 13.59
C HIS A 533 14.38 -25.30 14.24
N SER A 534 13.35 -26.13 14.07
CA SER A 534 12.05 -25.93 14.71
C SER A 534 12.18 -25.91 16.23
N HIS A 535 12.88 -26.88 16.82
CA HIS A 535 13.16 -26.88 18.26
C HIS A 535 13.90 -25.63 18.73
N GLN A 536 14.96 -25.22 18.03
CA GLN A 536 15.72 -24.01 18.38
C GLN A 536 14.88 -22.73 18.30
N TRP A 537 13.93 -22.66 17.37
CA TRP A 537 13.02 -21.53 17.27
C TRP A 537 12.05 -21.52 18.46
N TRP A 538 11.46 -22.67 18.80
CA TRP A 538 10.57 -22.83 19.94
C TRP A 538 11.26 -22.53 21.28
N ASP A 539 12.48 -23.05 21.49
CA ASP A 539 13.23 -22.80 22.72
C ASP A 539 13.53 -21.29 22.89
N ARG A 540 13.83 -20.57 21.79
CA ARG A 540 14.00 -19.11 21.80
C ARG A 540 12.69 -18.37 22.09
N HIS A 541 11.57 -18.87 21.56
CA HIS A 541 10.26 -18.29 21.82
C HIS A 541 9.84 -18.48 23.29
N ASP A 542 10.02 -19.68 23.84
CA ASP A 542 9.74 -19.99 25.24
C ASP A 542 10.60 -19.13 26.19
N GLU A 543 11.87 -18.92 25.86
CA GLU A 543 12.75 -18.05 26.64
C GLU A 543 12.29 -16.59 26.58
N ALA A 544 11.87 -16.10 25.40
CA ALA A 544 11.32 -14.75 25.26
C ALA A 544 10.02 -14.56 26.07
N ILE A 545 9.16 -15.58 26.14
CA ILE A 545 7.95 -15.56 26.99
C ILE A 545 8.35 -15.46 28.46
N LYS A 546 9.30 -16.30 28.93
CA LYS A 546 9.77 -16.25 30.33
C LYS A 546 10.39 -14.89 30.67
N GLU A 547 11.22 -14.33 29.79
CA GLU A 547 11.78 -12.99 29.99
C GLU A 547 10.67 -11.93 30.10
N ALA A 548 9.62 -12.03 29.28
CA ALA A 548 8.48 -11.13 29.35
C ALA A 548 7.74 -11.29 30.70
N GLU A 549 7.47 -12.52 31.15
CA GLU A 549 6.86 -12.80 32.46
C GLU A 549 7.68 -12.24 33.62
N GLN A 550 9.01 -12.43 33.60
CA GLN A 550 9.92 -11.86 34.61
C GLN A 550 9.85 -10.33 34.65
N ARG A 551 9.75 -9.66 33.49
CA ARG A 551 9.55 -8.21 33.42
C ARG A 551 8.20 -7.79 34.02
N LYS A 552 7.14 -8.58 33.80
CA LYS A 552 5.81 -8.34 34.41
C LYS A 552 5.86 -8.48 35.93
N GLU A 553 6.50 -9.53 36.44
CA GLU A 553 6.68 -9.73 37.88
C GLU A 553 7.51 -8.59 38.52
N ALA A 554 8.59 -8.17 37.86
CA ALA A 554 9.40 -7.04 38.30
C ALA A 554 8.59 -5.73 38.36
N LEU A 555 7.78 -5.46 37.32
CA LEU A 555 6.89 -4.30 37.31
C LEU A 555 5.86 -4.36 38.45
N ALA A 556 5.25 -5.53 38.68
CA ALA A 556 4.31 -5.72 39.77
C ALA A 556 4.95 -5.48 41.16
N ALA A 557 6.20 -5.90 41.35
CA ALA A 557 6.97 -5.64 42.57
C ALA A 557 7.24 -4.13 42.77
N ILE A 558 7.64 -3.42 41.71
CA ILE A 558 7.85 -1.95 41.75
C ILE A 558 6.56 -1.23 42.13
N LYS A 559 5.44 -1.59 41.51
CA LYS A 559 4.12 -1.01 41.82
C LYS A 559 3.72 -1.23 43.28
N LYS A 560 3.98 -2.44 43.81
CA LYS A 560 3.68 -2.79 45.20
C LYS A 560 4.51 -1.97 46.20
N GLU A 561 5.79 -1.72 45.91
CA GLU A 561 6.64 -0.87 46.76
C GLU A 561 6.22 0.61 46.68
N ALA A 562 5.89 1.12 45.49
CA ALA A 562 5.38 2.49 45.34
C ALA A 562 4.10 2.73 46.17
N ALA A 563 3.16 1.78 46.14
CA ALA A 563 1.91 1.87 46.92
C ALA A 563 2.13 1.87 48.45
N LYS A 564 3.22 1.29 48.95
CA LYS A 564 3.56 1.34 50.39
C LYS A 564 4.16 2.68 50.83
N VAL A 565 4.74 3.45 49.91
CA VAL A 565 5.35 4.75 50.21
C VAL A 565 4.28 5.85 50.25
N GLU A 566 3.19 5.68 49.53
CA GLU A 566 2.09 6.66 49.43
C GLU A 566 1.00 6.51 50.50
N GLY A 567 0.90 5.34 51.16
CA GLY A 567 -0.06 5.06 52.24
C GLY A 567 0.57 5.06 53.62
#